data_AF-A0AAN8GAL5-F1
#
_entry.id   AF-A0AAN8GAL5-F1
#
_cell.length_a   1.000
_cell.length_b   1.000
_cell.length_c   1.000
_cell.angle_alpha   90.00
_cell.angle_beta   90.00
_cell.angle_gamma   90.00
#
_symmetry.space_group_name_H-M   'P 1'
#
loop_
_entity.id
_entity.type
_entity.pdbx_description
1 polymer ?
#
loop_
_entity_poly.entity_id
_entity_poly.type
_entity_poly.pdbx_seq_one_letter_code
_entity_poly.pdbx_strand_id
1 'polypeptide(L)'
;MTLVATTSRFFRLYILSPEAFIVFIVLLVLYNSLTHVKPIWQVVQKAKVKLQLKWRGQKNVANIDGEPPDDKPKASWQLRRENVAIYAIQGRRPHMEDRFNVVNDFEHTNTSIYGIFDGHGGEVIFVLNLF
;
A
#
# COMPACT_ATOMS: atom_id res chain seq x y z
N MET A 1 -13.56 -16.03 -51.42
CA MET A 1 -12.83 -17.28 -51.09
C MET A 1 -11.30 -17.15 -51.16
N THR A 2 -10.75 -16.05 -51.68
CA THR A 2 -9.30 -15.83 -51.81
C THR A 2 -8.63 -15.33 -50.54
N LEU A 3 -9.33 -14.54 -49.71
CA LEU A 3 -8.77 -13.93 -48.50
C LEU A 3 -8.46 -14.95 -47.39
N VAL A 4 -9.32 -15.97 -47.23
CA VAL A 4 -9.11 -17.08 -46.30
C VAL A 4 -7.96 -17.98 -46.77
N ALA A 5 -7.83 -18.17 -48.09
CA ALA A 5 -6.75 -18.97 -48.66
C ALA A 5 -5.40 -18.26 -48.56
N THR A 6 -5.36 -16.93 -48.75
CA THR A 6 -4.13 -16.15 -48.60
C THR A 6 -3.70 -16.08 -47.13
N THR A 7 -4.60 -15.80 -46.19
CA THR A 7 -4.26 -15.78 -44.76
C THR A 7 -3.79 -17.15 -44.27
N SER A 8 -4.45 -18.24 -44.67
CA SER A 8 -4.01 -19.61 -44.39
C SER A 8 -2.61 -19.91 -44.93
N ARG A 9 -2.30 -19.45 -46.15
CA ARG A 9 -0.97 -19.63 -46.76
C ARG A 9 0.10 -18.84 -46.02
N PHE A 10 -0.17 -17.61 -45.60
CA PHE A 10 0.75 -16.81 -44.78
C PHE A 10 0.98 -17.45 -43.41
N PHE A 11 -0.07 -17.94 -42.76
CA PHE A 11 0.02 -18.70 -41.50
C PHE A 11 0.95 -19.92 -41.66
N ARG A 12 0.77 -20.69 -42.73
CA ARG A 12 1.58 -21.90 -42.97
C ARG A 12 3.04 -21.62 -43.32
N LEU A 13 3.33 -20.46 -43.92
CA LEU A 13 4.69 -20.08 -44.30
C LEU A 13 5.47 -19.42 -43.15
N TYR A 14 4.80 -18.61 -42.33
CA TYR A 14 5.47 -17.83 -41.27
C TYR A 14 5.33 -18.41 -39.86
N ILE A 15 4.25 -19.14 -39.55
CA ILE A 15 4.06 -19.71 -38.19
C ILE A 15 4.54 -21.16 -38.12
N LEU A 16 4.51 -21.89 -39.24
CA LEU A 16 5.03 -23.26 -39.33
C LEU A 16 6.48 -23.35 -39.82
N SER A 17 7.16 -22.21 -40.04
CA SER A 17 8.59 -22.27 -40.32
C SER A 17 9.34 -22.74 -39.07
N PRO A 18 10.35 -23.60 -39.23
CA PRO A 18 11.14 -24.08 -38.09
C PRO A 18 11.82 -22.92 -37.34
N GLU A 19 12.16 -21.82 -38.02
CA GLU A 19 12.74 -20.64 -37.36
C GLU A 19 11.73 -19.95 -36.43
N ALA A 20 10.47 -19.80 -36.86
CA ALA A 20 9.45 -19.16 -36.04
C ALA A 20 9.11 -19.98 -34.80
N PHE A 21 9.14 -21.31 -34.91
CA PHE A 21 8.93 -22.21 -33.79
C PHE A 21 10.06 -22.11 -32.75
N ILE A 22 11.32 -22.02 -33.19
CA ILE A 22 12.48 -21.82 -32.32
C ILE A 22 12.38 -20.46 -31.59
N VAL A 23 12.07 -19.38 -32.33
CA VAL A 23 11.89 -18.05 -31.74
C VAL A 23 10.75 -18.04 -30.73
N PHE A 24 9.64 -18.71 -31.03
CA PHE A 24 8.51 -18.84 -30.11
C PHE A 24 8.90 -19.56 -28.82
N ILE A 25 9.63 -20.67 -28.89
CA ILE A 25 10.13 -21.39 -27.71
C ILE A 25 11.08 -20.51 -26.89
N VAL A 26 12.01 -19.80 -27.53
CA VAL A 26 12.94 -18.90 -26.83
C VAL A 26 12.18 -17.78 -26.11
N LEU A 27 11.17 -17.19 -26.75
CA LEU A 27 10.31 -16.19 -26.12
C LEU A 27 9.52 -16.77 -24.95
N LEU A 28 9.05 -18.00 -25.05
CA LEU A 28 8.30 -18.69 -23.98
C LEU A 28 9.20 -18.97 -22.76
N VAL A 29 10.43 -19.44 -22.99
CA VAL A 29 11.44 -19.63 -21.93
C VAL A 29 11.83 -18.30 -21.30
N LEU A 30 12.04 -17.26 -22.12
CA LEU A 30 12.36 -15.92 -21.63
C LEU A 30 11.21 -15.35 -20.79
N TYR A 31 9.96 -15.49 -21.25
CA TYR A 31 8.76 -15.08 -20.52
C TYR A 31 8.62 -15.84 -19.19
N ASN A 32 8.78 -17.16 -19.20
CA ASN A 32 8.73 -17.98 -17.99
C ASN A 32 9.84 -17.57 -17.00
N SER A 33 11.06 -17.40 -17.50
CA SER A 33 12.19 -16.93 -16.70
C SER A 33 11.89 -15.57 -16.08
N LEU A 34 11.47 -14.57 -16.88
CA LEU A 34 11.14 -13.21 -16.42
C LEU A 34 9.99 -13.18 -15.41
N THR A 35 8.96 -14.02 -15.60
CA THR A 35 7.81 -14.11 -14.70
C THR A 35 8.10 -14.87 -13.41
N HIS A 36 9.02 -15.84 -13.43
CA HIS A 36 9.41 -16.60 -12.25
C HIS A 36 10.38 -15.83 -11.35
N VAL A 37 11.08 -14.80 -11.85
CA VAL A 37 11.88 -13.89 -11.02
C VAL A 37 10.96 -12.96 -10.22
N LYS A 38 10.49 -13.44 -9.07
CA LYS A 38 9.75 -12.69 -8.03
C LYS A 38 10.29 -11.26 -7.75
N PRO A 39 11.61 -10.97 -7.73
CA PRO A 39 12.12 -9.62 -7.48
C PRO A 39 11.71 -8.57 -8.53
N ILE A 40 11.50 -8.92 -9.80
CA ILE A 40 11.18 -7.93 -10.85
C ILE A 40 9.80 -7.32 -10.58
N TRP A 41 8.83 -8.15 -10.23
CA TRP A 41 7.49 -7.68 -9.86
C TRP A 41 7.53 -6.79 -8.62
N GLN A 42 8.38 -7.11 -7.63
CA GLN A 42 8.56 -6.24 -6.46
C GLN A 42 9.12 -4.86 -6.83
N VAL A 43 10.09 -4.80 -7.74
CA VAL A 43 10.66 -3.51 -8.22
C VAL A 43 9.63 -2.70 -8.99
N VAL A 44 8.85 -3.33 -9.88
CA VAL A 44 7.80 -2.66 -10.66
C VAL A 44 6.69 -2.12 -9.75
N GLN A 45 6.26 -2.89 -8.75
CA GLN A 45 5.27 -2.42 -7.78
C GLN A 45 5.80 -1.23 -6.96
N LYS A 46 7.06 -1.28 -6.49
CA LYS A 46 7.71 -0.16 -5.80
C LYS A 46 7.79 1.09 -6.69
N ALA A 47 8.13 0.94 -7.97
CA ALA A 47 8.21 2.04 -8.93
C ALA A 47 6.83 2.68 -9.19
N LYS A 48 5.79 1.85 -9.36
CA LYS A 48 4.40 2.31 -9.54
C LYS A 48 3.90 3.10 -8.32
N VAL A 49 4.17 2.62 -7.10
CA VAL A 49 3.81 3.32 -5.86
C VAL A 49 4.54 4.66 -5.74
N LYS A 50 5.85 4.71 -6.01
CA LYS A 50 6.62 5.97 -6.02
C LYS A 50 6.08 6.98 -7.04
N LEU A 51 5.71 6.50 -8.23
CA LEU A 51 5.11 7.34 -9.27
C LEU A 51 3.73 7.84 -8.83
N GLN A 52 2.87 6.97 -8.29
CA GLN A 52 1.56 7.38 -7.79
C GLN A 52 1.66 8.40 -6.64
N LEU A 53 2.61 8.25 -5.71
CA LEU A 53 2.88 9.23 -4.65
C LEU A 53 3.35 10.57 -5.24
N LYS A 54 4.28 10.54 -6.21
CA LYS A 54 4.79 11.75 -6.88
C LYS A 54 3.68 12.49 -7.63
N TRP A 55 2.73 11.75 -8.22
CA TRP A 55 1.59 12.31 -8.95
C TRP A 55 0.44 12.76 -8.05
N ARG A 56 0.25 12.17 -6.86
CA ARG A 56 -0.83 12.52 -5.92
C ARG A 56 -0.59 13.76 -5.07
N GLY A 57 0.53 14.45 -5.24
CA GLY A 57 0.74 15.75 -4.60
C GLY A 57 1.12 15.61 -3.13
N GLN A 58 2.39 15.92 -2.89
CA GLN A 58 2.96 16.30 -1.61
C GLN A 58 2.13 17.44 -1.00
N LYS A 59 1.17 17.08 -0.13
CA LYS A 59 0.53 18.01 0.80
C LYS A 59 0.62 17.43 2.21
N ASN A 60 1.33 18.21 3.03
CA ASN A 60 1.50 18.16 4.49
C ASN A 60 2.58 17.19 5.00
N VAL A 61 3.46 17.50 5.95
CA VAL A 61 4.00 18.72 6.59
C VAL A 61 5.21 18.22 7.42
N ALA A 62 6.29 19.00 7.46
CA ALA A 62 7.38 19.08 8.46
C ALA A 62 8.23 17.85 8.86
N ASN A 63 9.53 17.99 8.58
CA ASN A 63 10.76 17.57 9.30
C ASN A 63 10.59 16.86 10.66
N ILE A 64 11.31 15.75 10.89
CA ILE A 64 12.44 15.63 11.86
C ILE A 64 13.41 14.55 11.32
N ASP A 65 14.68 14.75 11.62
CA ASP A 65 15.91 14.14 11.10
C ASP A 65 16.01 12.60 11.16
N GLY A 66 16.71 12.05 10.16
CA GLY A 66 17.60 10.90 10.24
C GLY A 66 17.07 9.57 10.76
N GLU A 67 16.49 8.74 9.88
CA GLU A 67 16.35 7.29 10.12
C GLU A 67 16.40 6.54 8.77
N PRO A 68 17.02 5.34 8.65
CA PRO A 68 17.24 4.66 7.37
C PRO A 68 15.93 4.13 6.77
N PRO A 69 15.88 3.85 5.45
CA PRO A 69 14.64 3.58 4.75
C PRO A 69 14.34 2.07 4.70
N ASP A 70 13.63 1.53 5.68
CA ASP A 70 12.84 0.28 5.44
C ASP A 70 11.60 0.07 6.31
N ASP A 71 11.26 0.97 7.23
CA ASP A 71 10.05 0.82 8.02
C ASP A 71 9.01 1.86 7.61
N LYS A 72 7.83 1.39 7.18
CA LYS A 72 6.64 2.24 7.11
C LYS A 72 6.54 3.02 8.44
N PRO A 73 6.29 4.34 8.44
CA PRO A 73 6.20 5.09 9.68
C PRO A 73 5.12 4.44 10.55
N LYS A 74 5.52 3.81 11.66
CA LYS A 74 4.60 3.22 12.63
C LYS A 74 3.77 4.38 13.17
N ALA A 75 2.45 4.27 13.08
CA ALA A 75 1.56 5.28 13.60
C ALA A 75 1.74 5.36 15.13
N SER A 76 1.96 6.56 15.64
CA SER A 76 1.96 6.84 17.07
C SER A 76 1.09 8.06 17.31
N TRP A 77 0.19 7.96 18.28
CA TRP A 77 -0.70 9.05 18.66
C TRP A 77 -0.30 9.52 20.04
N GLN A 78 -0.12 10.82 20.21
CA GLN A 78 0.36 11.41 21.44
C GLN A 78 -0.47 12.65 21.76
N LEU A 79 -0.97 12.74 22.98
CA LEU A 79 -1.63 13.93 23.50
C LEU A 79 -0.98 14.29 24.83
N ARG A 80 -0.45 15.50 24.93
CA ARG A 80 0.12 16.04 26.17
C ARG A 80 -0.56 17.36 26.49
N ARG A 81 -1.22 17.41 27.65
CA ARG A 81 -1.80 18.60 28.29
C ARG A 81 -1.07 18.83 29.62
N GLU A 82 -1.37 19.94 30.28
CA GLU A 82 -0.68 20.37 31.52
C GLU A 82 -0.69 19.29 32.62
N ASN A 83 -1.80 18.56 32.76
CA ASN A 83 -2.02 17.56 33.80
C ASN A 83 -2.23 16.12 33.28
N VAL A 84 -2.22 15.91 31.96
CA VAL A 84 -2.56 14.61 31.34
C VAL A 84 -1.64 14.35 30.16
N ALA A 85 -1.08 13.15 30.09
CA ALA A 85 -0.35 12.68 28.93
C ALA A 85 -0.86 11.30 28.52
N ILE A 86 -1.16 11.11 27.24
CA ILE A 86 -1.62 9.85 26.65
C ILE A 86 -0.75 9.52 25.45
N TYR A 87 -0.31 8.27 25.42
CA TYR A 87 0.52 7.71 24.36
C TYR A 87 -0.14 6.43 23.88
N ALA A 88 -0.31 6.32 22.57
CA ALA A 88 -0.75 5.10 21.91
C ALA A 88 0.24 4.77 20.79
N ILE A 89 0.70 3.53 20.77
CA ILE A 89 1.78 3.06 19.90
C ILE A 89 1.30 1.83 19.13
N GLN A 90 1.42 1.83 17.81
CA GLN A 90 1.01 0.72 16.95
C GLN A 90 1.71 -0.63 17.25
N GLY A 91 2.95 -0.58 17.74
CA GLY A 91 3.75 -1.78 18.02
C GLY A 91 4.11 -2.56 16.76
N ARG A 92 3.90 -3.89 16.79
CA ARG A 92 4.22 -4.82 15.68
C ARG A 92 3.05 -5.08 14.73
N ARG A 93 1.87 -4.49 15.00
CA ARG A 93 0.66 -4.70 14.20
C ARG A 93 0.78 -3.96 12.85
N PRO A 94 0.13 -4.44 11.78
CA PRO A 94 0.20 -3.81 10.46
C PRO A 94 -0.46 -2.41 10.42
N HIS A 95 -1.44 -2.17 11.28
CA HIS A 95 -2.16 -0.90 11.44
C HIS A 95 -2.53 -0.68 12.91
N MET A 96 -2.89 0.56 13.24
CA MET A 96 -3.25 0.98 14.60
C MET A 96 -4.76 1.19 14.72
N GLU A 97 -5.43 0.29 15.43
CA GLU A 97 -6.88 0.30 15.65
C GLU A 97 -7.26 1.05 16.94
N ASP A 98 -6.34 1.11 17.91
CA ASP A 98 -6.53 1.80 19.19
C ASP A 98 -6.81 3.30 19.00
N ARG A 99 -7.75 3.83 19.79
CA ARG A 99 -8.09 5.26 19.86
C ARG A 99 -8.27 5.69 21.31
N PHE A 100 -8.14 6.99 21.56
CA PHE A 100 -8.39 7.58 22.88
C PHE A 100 -9.18 8.88 22.75
N ASN A 101 -9.91 9.25 23.81
CA ASN A 101 -10.55 10.55 23.95
C ASN A 101 -10.31 11.12 25.35
N VAL A 102 -10.12 12.44 25.42
CA VAL A 102 -9.92 13.18 26.67
C VAL A 102 -10.83 14.40 26.67
N VAL A 103 -11.86 14.33 27.52
CA VAL A 103 -12.76 15.45 27.78
C VAL A 103 -12.43 16.00 29.16
N ASN A 104 -11.96 17.24 29.20
CA ASN A 104 -11.77 17.97 30.45
C ASN A 104 -12.99 18.89 30.64
N ASP A 105 -13.48 19.00 31.87
CA ASP A 105 -14.62 19.84 32.23
C ASP A 105 -15.91 19.53 31.45
N PHE A 106 -16.36 18.27 31.54
CA PHE A 106 -17.62 17.84 30.94
C PHE A 106 -18.79 18.63 31.56
N GLU A 107 -19.51 19.38 30.73
CA GLU A 107 -20.67 20.19 31.11
C GLU A 107 -20.43 21.15 32.30
N HIS A 108 -19.22 21.73 32.42
CA HIS A 108 -18.88 22.65 33.52
C HIS A 108 -19.01 22.05 34.93
N THR A 109 -19.00 20.72 35.02
CA THR A 109 -19.09 20.00 36.30
C THR A 109 -17.73 19.79 36.95
N ASN A 110 -16.64 20.29 36.34
CA ASN A 110 -15.26 19.98 36.72
C ASN A 110 -14.94 18.47 36.69
N THR A 111 -15.71 17.70 35.90
CA THR A 111 -15.50 16.27 35.70
C THR A 111 -14.65 16.04 34.46
N SER A 112 -13.61 15.22 34.60
CA SER A 112 -12.77 14.79 33.48
C SER A 112 -13.08 13.35 33.10
N ILE A 113 -13.30 13.11 31.81
CA ILE A 113 -13.61 11.79 31.25
C ILE A 113 -12.47 11.36 30.33
N TYR A 114 -11.96 10.15 30.58
CA TYR A 114 -10.88 9.54 29.81
C TYR A 114 -11.39 8.24 29.20
N GLY A 115 -11.35 8.15 27.87
CA GLY A 115 -11.76 6.96 27.12
C GLY A 115 -10.58 6.35 26.38
N ILE A 116 -10.38 5.04 26.53
CA ILE A 116 -9.42 4.25 25.75
C ILE A 116 -10.21 3.15 25.07
N PHE A 117 -10.05 3.04 23.75
CA PHE A 117 -10.82 2.14 22.91
C PHE A 117 -9.84 1.20 22.18
N ASP A 118 -9.94 -0.10 22.48
CA ASP A 118 -9.23 -1.16 21.76
C ASP A 118 -10.08 -1.56 20.54
N GLY A 119 -9.52 -1.36 19.35
CA GLY A 119 -10.22 -1.66 18.13
C GLY A 119 -10.04 -3.10 17.70
N HIS A 120 -11.10 -3.72 17.16
CA HIS A 120 -11.02 -5.08 16.64
C HIS A 120 -11.80 -5.23 15.33
N GLY A 121 -11.17 -5.85 14.32
CA GLY A 121 -11.87 -6.33 13.12
C GLY A 121 -11.84 -5.42 11.89
N GLY A 122 -11.03 -4.35 11.85
CA GLY A 122 -10.79 -3.58 10.63
C GLY A 122 -10.71 -2.06 10.78
N GLU A 123 -10.45 -1.40 9.65
CA GLU A 123 -9.96 -0.01 9.49
C GLU A 123 -10.90 1.10 10.01
N VAL A 124 -12.19 0.80 10.26
CA VAL A 124 -13.20 1.81 10.60
C VAL A 124 -13.84 1.46 11.94
N ILE A 125 -13.30 2.08 12.99
CA ILE A 125 -14.05 2.30 14.22
C ILE A 125 -14.27 3.80 14.29
N PHE A 126 -15.50 4.20 13.96
CA PHE A 126 -15.99 5.54 14.24
C PHE A 126 -16.03 5.68 15.75
N VAL A 127 -14.96 6.18 16.35
CA VAL A 127 -15.11 6.85 17.64
C VAL A 127 -15.93 8.08 17.31
N LEU A 128 -17.23 8.03 17.61
CA LEU A 128 -18.06 9.22 17.60
C LEU A 128 -17.26 10.30 18.34
N ASN A 129 -17.12 11.48 17.73
CA ASN A 129 -16.90 12.69 18.51
C ASN A 129 -18.08 12.74 19.50
N LEU A 130 -17.88 12.19 20.70
CA LEU A 130 -18.74 12.48 21.82
C LEU A 130 -18.42 13.92 22.18
N PHE A 131 -19.23 14.80 21.58
CA PHE A 131 -19.35 16.24 21.77
C PHE A 131 -18.27 17.10 21.13
#